data_AF-A0A7C3MR71-F1
#
_entry.id   AF-A0A7C3MR71-F1
#
_cell.length_a   1.000
_cell.length_b   1.000
_cell.length_c   1.000
_cell.angle_alpha   90.00
_cell.angle_beta   90.00
_cell.angle_gamma   90.00
#
_symmetry.space_group_name_H-M   'P 1'
#
loop_
_entity.id
_entity.type
_entity.pdbx_description
1 polymer ?
#
loop_
_entity_poly.entity_id
_entity_poly.type
_entity_poly.pdbx_seq_one_letter_code
_entity_poly.pdbx_strand_id
1 'polypeptide(L)'
;MSFMTSTEYSRFMKALERWNERYDPSICMIKEPFHSPGYHTTLKGGWVHPTRSSLTYAVALLDSGIEEYRLRAIDILNKVISLQDQNPDSPTYGIWSWFYEEPLEKMSPPDWNWANFCGKELLQVALDHFDRIPEDLRKRVKESIYHACRSIIRRNVGPSYTNIAIMGAYVTLLAGELFEWKDVFTYGKDLLKRIYEYTKYHGAFTEYNSPTYTMVAIEDISRILSHIKDKECLEMAEYLNDVAWRCVALHFHPPTGQWAGPHSRCYNNLQGPTLWSRIQLATNGKVKFLDEDDLYVDINWHRIKMRCPDRYVEYFIALDKPRFLKEVFYKGEEPLSPELRSMVGVPFYPTLVATTYLTPSYCIGTFSKADFWNQRRGFIGYWGDRSNTGYFQLRCLHDGYDYSSGVLHTVQLENKILGVVNFATDYGDTHISLDKVKDATIRAKDLRLRLEFGGYIEKVLLPPSDLNDVMIVSLNNVRLALRFFKVSFDNYAVKLEVGENDKNKWIDIVFYSGEERAISFKDLEKAFVLFAIYISEEADDLSAKFSDIEIDEKEEMILARWHLEGNILEIEANTKPDSISKLLKESKVLINGIPLEKEG
;
A
#
# COMPACT_ATOMS: atom_id res chain seq x y z
N MET A 1 -28.24 -18.88 3.12
CA MET A 1 -26.85 -19.26 3.46
C MET A 1 -26.27 -20.07 2.31
N SER A 2 -25.21 -19.58 1.66
CA SER A 2 -24.36 -20.48 0.88
C SER A 2 -23.62 -21.35 1.88
N PHE A 3 -23.96 -22.64 1.95
CA PHE A 3 -23.33 -23.55 2.90
C PHE A 3 -21.86 -23.70 2.53
N MET A 4 -20.97 -23.49 3.50
CA MET A 4 -19.55 -23.84 3.33
C MET A 4 -19.46 -25.32 2.95
N THR A 5 -18.60 -25.66 1.99
CA THR A 5 -18.23 -27.05 1.77
C THR A 5 -17.61 -27.64 3.04
N SER A 6 -17.59 -28.97 3.18
CA SER A 6 -16.96 -29.62 4.33
C SER A 6 -15.51 -29.19 4.54
N THR A 7 -14.77 -29.02 3.45
CA THR A 7 -13.37 -28.55 3.46
C THR A 7 -13.24 -27.08 3.82
N GLU A 8 -14.11 -26.21 3.30
CA GLU A 8 -14.15 -24.79 3.72
C GLU A 8 -14.51 -24.66 5.21
N TYR A 9 -15.49 -25.44 5.69
CA TYR A 9 -15.92 -25.42 7.09
C TYR A 9 -14.79 -25.88 8.03
N SER A 10 -14.07 -26.94 7.66
CA SER A 10 -12.90 -27.40 8.42
C SER A 10 -11.83 -26.32 8.56
N ARG A 11 -11.47 -25.65 7.45
CA ARG A 11 -10.50 -24.53 7.44
C ARG A 11 -10.99 -23.36 8.28
N PHE A 12 -12.26 -23.00 8.11
CA PHE A 12 -12.91 -21.96 8.88
C PHE A 12 -12.87 -22.26 10.39
N MET A 13 -13.23 -23.48 10.82
CA MET A 13 -13.19 -23.86 12.24
C MET A 13 -11.77 -23.85 12.81
N LYS A 14 -10.76 -24.29 12.04
CA LYS A 14 -9.34 -24.20 12.44
C LYS A 14 -8.89 -22.75 12.62
N ALA A 15 -9.34 -21.84 11.76
CA ALA A 15 -9.07 -20.41 11.90
C ALA A 15 -9.80 -19.84 13.13
N LEU A 16 -11.07 -20.18 13.33
CA LEU A 16 -11.90 -19.72 14.45
C LEU A 16 -11.30 -20.11 15.80
N GLU A 17 -10.70 -21.30 15.92
CA GLU A 17 -10.11 -21.76 17.18
C GLU A 17 -8.98 -20.84 17.68
N ARG A 18 -8.13 -20.34 16.77
CA ARG A 18 -7.07 -19.36 17.10
C ARG A 18 -7.61 -18.02 17.61
N TRP A 19 -8.86 -17.72 17.30
CA TRP A 19 -9.55 -16.52 17.79
C TRP A 19 -10.27 -16.80 19.11
N ASN A 20 -10.76 -18.03 19.33
CA ASN A 20 -11.31 -18.46 20.61
C ASN A 20 -10.30 -18.29 21.76
N GLU A 21 -9.02 -18.58 21.51
CA GLU A 21 -7.92 -18.38 22.47
C GLU A 21 -7.72 -16.92 22.89
N ARG A 22 -8.17 -15.95 22.07
CA ARG A 22 -8.01 -14.51 22.31
C ARG A 22 -9.22 -13.89 23.00
N TYR A 23 -10.32 -14.62 23.15
CA TYR A 23 -11.53 -14.07 23.75
C TYR A 23 -11.32 -13.81 25.25
N ASP A 24 -11.51 -12.56 25.68
CA ASP A 24 -11.52 -12.17 27.09
C ASP A 24 -12.98 -12.12 27.59
N PRO A 25 -13.44 -13.13 28.37
CA PRO A 25 -14.81 -13.18 28.86
C PRO A 25 -15.13 -12.07 29.89
N SER A 26 -14.12 -11.40 30.46
CA SER A 26 -14.37 -10.30 31.41
C SER A 26 -14.75 -9.00 30.72
N ILE A 27 -14.24 -8.80 29.49
CA ILE A 27 -14.51 -7.62 28.66
C ILE A 27 -15.55 -7.91 27.57
N CYS A 28 -15.77 -9.19 27.26
CA CYS A 28 -16.59 -9.68 26.14
C CYS A 28 -16.07 -9.22 24.78
N MET A 29 -14.75 -9.24 24.58
CA MET A 29 -14.08 -8.82 23.35
C MET A 29 -12.84 -9.69 23.12
N ILE A 30 -12.27 -9.66 21.91
CA ILE A 30 -10.96 -10.29 21.71
C ILE A 30 -9.86 -9.42 22.32
N LYS A 31 -8.76 -10.03 22.74
CA LYS A 31 -7.61 -9.39 23.33
C LYS A 31 -6.36 -9.70 22.51
N GLU A 32 -5.60 -8.67 22.14
CA GLU A 32 -4.37 -8.83 21.37
C GLU A 32 -3.27 -7.85 21.82
N PRO A 33 -1.99 -8.14 21.51
CA PRO A 33 -0.92 -7.19 21.75
C PRO A 33 -1.15 -5.91 20.93
N PHE A 34 -0.89 -4.75 21.55
CA PHE A 34 -1.03 -3.46 20.89
C PHE A 34 -0.15 -3.38 19.64
N HIS A 35 -0.77 -2.95 18.54
CA HIS A 35 -0.09 -2.55 17.33
C HIS A 35 -0.81 -1.33 16.72
N SER A 36 -0.04 -0.40 16.18
CA SER A 36 -0.56 0.80 15.53
C SER A 36 0.42 1.27 14.45
N PRO A 37 -0.07 1.86 13.35
CA PRO A 37 0.77 2.53 12.37
C PRO A 37 1.38 3.85 12.88
N GLY A 38 1.17 4.21 14.16
CA GLY A 38 1.80 5.36 14.81
C GLY A 38 0.93 6.62 14.89
N TYR A 39 -0.32 6.55 14.41
CA TYR A 39 -1.28 7.65 14.40
C TYR A 39 -2.67 7.18 14.84
N HIS A 40 -3.60 8.12 15.04
CA HIS A 40 -4.96 7.94 15.57
C HIS A 40 -5.07 7.50 17.04
N THR A 41 -4.08 6.84 17.61
CA THR A 41 -4.10 6.38 19.02
C THR A 41 -2.99 7.02 19.85
N THR A 42 -3.30 7.31 21.11
CA THR A 42 -2.35 7.79 22.11
C THR A 42 -1.67 6.65 22.87
N LEU A 43 -2.19 5.42 22.76
CA LEU A 43 -1.60 4.23 23.35
C LEU A 43 -0.19 3.96 22.78
N LYS A 44 0.69 3.40 23.62
CA LYS A 44 2.10 3.15 23.29
C LYS A 44 2.53 1.68 23.44
N GLY A 45 1.62 0.80 23.84
CA GLY A 45 1.92 -0.60 24.11
C GLY A 45 0.89 -1.25 25.02
N GLY A 46 1.14 -2.52 25.37
CA GLY A 46 0.28 -3.31 26.25
C GLY A 46 -0.64 -4.25 25.49
N TRP A 47 -1.72 -4.67 26.15
CA TRP A 47 -2.78 -5.49 25.59
C TRP A 47 -4.02 -4.62 25.34
N VAL A 48 -4.70 -4.85 24.24
CA VAL A 48 -5.86 -4.06 23.82
C VAL A 48 -7.02 -4.94 23.38
N HIS A 49 -8.24 -4.40 23.45
CA HIS A 49 -9.45 -5.03 22.91
C HIS A 49 -9.98 -4.26 21.68
N PRO A 50 -9.61 -4.68 20.47
CA PRO A 50 -10.00 -3.99 19.23
C PRO A 50 -11.50 -4.15 18.92
N THR A 51 -12.19 -3.03 18.65
CA THR A 51 -13.63 -3.02 18.34
C THR A 51 -13.95 -3.73 17.02
N ARG A 52 -13.23 -3.38 15.94
CA ARG A 52 -13.40 -3.98 14.61
C ARG A 52 -13.18 -5.50 14.63
N SER A 53 -12.03 -5.94 15.13
CA SER A 53 -11.68 -7.37 15.13
C SER A 53 -12.63 -8.17 16.02
N SER A 54 -13.11 -7.60 17.14
CA SER A 54 -14.15 -8.24 17.96
C SER A 54 -15.46 -8.45 17.19
N LEU A 55 -15.88 -7.49 16.36
CA LEU A 55 -17.05 -7.67 15.50
C LEU A 55 -16.82 -8.75 14.43
N THR A 56 -15.66 -8.75 13.76
CA THR A 56 -15.31 -9.82 12.80
C THR A 56 -15.39 -11.21 13.47
N TYR A 57 -14.89 -11.33 14.71
CA TYR A 57 -15.00 -12.55 15.50
C TYR A 57 -16.46 -12.91 15.84
N ALA A 58 -17.29 -11.95 16.22
CA ALA A 58 -18.70 -12.20 16.51
C ALA A 58 -19.45 -12.73 15.28
N VAL A 59 -19.17 -12.22 14.07
CA VAL A 59 -19.73 -12.76 12.83
C VAL A 59 -19.30 -14.20 12.61
N ALA A 60 -18.01 -14.50 12.78
CA ALA A 60 -17.48 -15.86 12.64
C ALA A 60 -18.10 -16.82 13.68
N LEU A 61 -18.25 -16.41 14.93
CA LEU A 61 -18.93 -17.21 15.95
C LEU A 61 -20.36 -17.57 15.53
N LEU A 62 -21.10 -16.63 14.96
CA LEU A 62 -22.44 -16.92 14.42
C LEU A 62 -22.36 -17.92 13.27
N ASP A 63 -21.42 -17.76 12.33
CA ASP A 63 -21.24 -18.67 11.18
C ASP A 63 -21.02 -20.14 11.56
N SER A 64 -20.44 -20.39 12.72
CA SER A 64 -20.15 -21.75 13.20
C SER A 64 -21.38 -22.63 13.35
N GLY A 65 -22.55 -22.03 13.60
CA GLY A 65 -23.78 -22.77 13.94
C GLY A 65 -23.85 -23.25 15.40
N ILE A 66 -22.81 -23.03 16.21
CA ILE A 66 -22.69 -23.56 17.58
C ILE A 66 -23.39 -22.63 18.57
N GLU A 67 -24.24 -23.20 19.44
CA GLU A 67 -25.06 -22.42 20.38
C GLU A 67 -24.24 -21.64 21.42
N GLU A 68 -23.17 -22.24 21.96
CA GLU A 68 -22.26 -21.54 22.88
C GLU A 68 -21.63 -20.31 22.21
N TYR A 69 -21.20 -20.47 20.95
CA TYR A 69 -20.59 -19.40 20.17
C TYR A 69 -21.62 -18.32 19.80
N ARG A 70 -22.89 -18.71 19.59
CA ARG A 70 -23.99 -17.76 19.40
C ARG A 70 -24.17 -16.85 20.63
N LEU A 71 -24.17 -17.42 21.85
CA LEU A 71 -24.27 -16.64 23.09
C LEU A 71 -23.07 -15.70 23.25
N ARG A 72 -21.86 -16.20 22.99
CA ARG A 72 -20.64 -15.38 23.01
C ARG A 72 -20.67 -14.23 22.00
N ALA A 73 -21.17 -14.48 20.79
CA ALA A 73 -21.34 -13.44 19.77
C ALA A 73 -22.33 -12.36 20.22
N ILE A 74 -23.42 -12.74 20.88
CA ILE A 74 -24.40 -11.81 21.46
C ILE A 74 -23.74 -10.91 22.50
N ASP A 75 -22.90 -11.46 23.38
CA ASP A 75 -22.16 -10.67 24.39
C ASP A 75 -21.22 -9.66 23.73
N ILE A 76 -20.48 -10.09 22.70
CA ILE A 76 -19.58 -9.20 21.95
C ILE A 76 -20.36 -8.10 21.23
N LEU A 77 -21.46 -8.42 20.56
CA LEU A 77 -22.29 -7.44 19.85
C LEU A 77 -22.86 -6.41 20.83
N ASN A 78 -23.39 -6.88 21.97
CA ASN A 78 -23.88 -6.00 23.04
C ASN A 78 -22.78 -5.04 23.53
N LYS A 79 -21.58 -5.58 23.76
CA LYS A 79 -20.43 -4.81 24.23
C LYS A 79 -20.00 -3.78 23.20
N VAL A 80 -19.69 -4.19 21.97
CA VAL A 80 -19.14 -3.27 20.97
C VAL A 80 -20.15 -2.21 20.56
N ILE A 81 -21.44 -2.54 20.43
CA ILE A 81 -22.48 -1.53 20.13
C ILE A 81 -22.56 -0.48 21.24
N SER A 82 -22.36 -0.85 22.51
CA SER A 82 -22.37 0.11 23.62
C SER A 82 -21.21 1.12 23.59
N LEU A 83 -20.17 0.85 22.79
CA LEU A 83 -19.00 1.73 22.64
C LEU A 83 -19.16 2.72 21.46
N GLN A 84 -20.24 2.62 20.68
CA GLN A 84 -20.48 3.54 19.57
C GLN A 84 -20.92 4.91 20.09
N ASP A 85 -20.39 5.97 19.53
CA ASP A 85 -20.97 7.30 19.71
C ASP A 85 -22.26 7.42 18.90
N GLN A 86 -23.40 7.40 19.59
CA GLN A 86 -24.73 7.48 18.96
C GLN A 86 -25.36 8.87 19.06
N ASN A 87 -24.63 9.87 19.55
CA ASN A 87 -25.14 11.24 19.67
C ASN A 87 -25.01 11.99 18.33
N PRO A 88 -26.11 12.35 17.65
CA PRO A 88 -26.06 13.02 16.34
C PRO A 88 -25.33 14.36 16.34
N ASP A 89 -25.30 15.05 17.48
CA ASP A 89 -24.64 16.35 17.64
C ASP A 89 -23.13 16.22 17.89
N SER A 90 -22.64 15.01 18.15
CA SER A 90 -21.23 14.76 18.40
C SER A 90 -20.37 14.89 17.13
N PRO A 91 -19.14 15.43 17.20
CA PRO A 91 -18.17 15.38 16.11
C PRO A 91 -17.82 13.95 15.67
N THR A 92 -17.86 12.99 16.60
CA THR A 92 -17.55 11.57 16.37
C THR A 92 -18.81 10.72 16.17
N TYR A 93 -19.94 11.34 15.84
CA TYR A 93 -21.19 10.61 15.63
C TYR A 93 -21.05 9.42 14.68
N GLY A 94 -21.48 8.26 15.17
CA GLY A 94 -21.58 6.99 14.46
C GLY A 94 -20.30 6.16 14.40
N ILE A 95 -19.21 6.58 15.05
CA ILE A 95 -17.93 5.85 15.06
C ILE A 95 -17.66 5.20 16.41
N TRP A 96 -16.59 4.41 16.45
CA TRP A 96 -16.03 3.78 17.65
C TRP A 96 -14.55 4.14 17.73
N SER A 97 -13.97 4.04 18.93
CA SER A 97 -12.52 4.01 19.06
C SER A 97 -11.94 2.70 18.52
N TRP A 98 -10.64 2.70 18.21
CA TRP A 98 -9.94 1.48 17.81
C TRP A 98 -9.98 0.41 18.89
N PHE A 99 -9.77 0.82 20.15
CA PHE A 99 -9.58 -0.07 21.29
C PHE A 99 -10.49 0.32 22.45
N TYR A 100 -10.97 -0.68 23.20
CA TYR A 100 -11.75 -0.47 24.42
C TYR A 100 -11.02 0.38 25.48
N GLU A 101 -9.69 0.22 25.57
CA GLU A 101 -8.81 0.91 26.51
C GLU A 101 -8.73 2.42 26.28
N GLU A 102 -9.07 2.85 25.06
CA GLU A 102 -8.99 4.24 24.64
C GLU A 102 -10.37 4.72 24.18
N PRO A 103 -11.16 5.35 25.07
CA PRO A 103 -12.38 6.03 24.67
C PRO A 103 -12.14 7.08 23.58
N LEU A 104 -13.16 7.38 22.79
CA LEU A 104 -13.07 8.29 21.63
C LEU A 104 -12.54 9.68 22.00
N GLU A 105 -12.85 10.19 23.19
CA GLU A 105 -12.38 11.50 23.67
C GLU A 105 -10.87 11.56 23.92
N LYS A 106 -10.22 10.40 24.07
CA LYS A 106 -8.77 10.28 24.26
C LYS A 106 -8.04 9.93 22.96
N MET A 107 -8.75 9.41 21.97
CA MET A 107 -8.22 9.06 20.66
C MET A 107 -7.86 10.33 19.88
N SER A 108 -6.67 10.39 19.26
CA SER A 108 -6.17 11.63 18.65
C SER A 108 -5.36 11.41 17.36
N PRO A 109 -5.85 11.92 16.21
CA PRO A 109 -7.25 12.27 15.97
C PRO A 109 -8.12 11.00 15.94
N PRO A 110 -9.43 11.08 16.26
CA PRO A 110 -10.36 9.99 15.99
C PRO A 110 -10.30 9.52 14.53
N ASP A 111 -10.60 8.25 14.29
CA ASP A 111 -10.60 7.68 12.93
C ASP A 111 -12.04 7.46 12.44
N TRP A 112 -12.53 8.38 11.60
CA TRP A 112 -13.86 8.22 11.02
C TRP A 112 -13.97 7.06 10.01
N ASN A 113 -12.88 6.40 9.62
CA ASN A 113 -12.95 5.18 8.81
C ASN A 113 -13.63 4.04 9.58
N TRP A 114 -13.64 4.11 10.90
CA TRP A 114 -14.17 3.04 11.75
C TRP A 114 -15.67 2.81 11.59
N ALA A 115 -16.44 3.81 11.13
CA ALA A 115 -17.83 3.59 10.72
C ALA A 115 -17.95 2.59 9.57
N ASN A 116 -17.08 2.67 8.56
CA ASN A 116 -17.05 1.75 7.43
C ASN A 116 -16.68 0.34 7.91
N PHE A 117 -15.60 0.23 8.70
CA PHE A 117 -15.09 -1.06 9.16
C PHE A 117 -16.08 -1.79 10.07
N CYS A 118 -16.60 -1.14 11.10
CA CYS A 118 -17.54 -1.76 12.04
C CYS A 118 -18.93 -1.93 11.44
N GLY A 119 -19.42 -0.94 10.67
CA GLY A 119 -20.70 -1.01 9.98
C GLY A 119 -20.77 -2.18 8.99
N LYS A 120 -19.66 -2.47 8.30
CA LYS A 120 -19.54 -3.65 7.42
C LYS A 120 -19.78 -4.97 8.16
N GLU A 121 -19.17 -5.15 9.33
CA GLU A 121 -19.33 -6.38 10.12
C GLU A 121 -20.75 -6.51 10.70
N LEU A 122 -21.31 -5.41 11.22
CA LEU A 122 -22.70 -5.38 11.70
C LEU A 122 -23.71 -5.70 10.58
N LEU A 123 -23.45 -5.26 9.34
CA LEU A 123 -24.26 -5.63 8.19
C LEU A 123 -24.22 -7.12 7.87
N GLN A 124 -23.11 -7.82 8.14
CA GLN A 124 -23.07 -9.29 7.99
C GLN A 124 -23.98 -9.98 9.01
N VAL A 125 -24.03 -9.47 10.26
CA VAL A 125 -24.99 -9.93 11.26
C VAL A 125 -26.42 -9.71 10.76
N ALA A 126 -26.69 -8.52 10.21
CA ALA A 126 -28.01 -8.17 9.69
C ALA A 126 -28.47 -9.02 8.53
N LEU A 127 -27.57 -9.31 7.60
CA LEU A 127 -27.87 -10.05 6.39
C LEU A 127 -28.16 -11.53 6.67
N ASP A 128 -27.38 -12.17 7.55
CA ASP A 128 -27.37 -13.63 7.66
C ASP A 128 -27.84 -14.20 9.00
N HIS A 129 -27.92 -13.39 10.07
CA HIS A 129 -28.05 -13.90 11.44
C HIS A 129 -29.10 -13.19 12.30
N PHE A 130 -29.92 -12.31 11.71
CA PHE A 130 -30.98 -11.62 12.45
C PHE A 130 -31.99 -12.55 13.10
N ASP A 131 -32.29 -13.68 12.47
CA ASP A 131 -33.14 -14.76 12.99
C ASP A 131 -32.49 -15.54 14.15
N ARG A 132 -31.19 -15.37 14.36
CA ARG A 132 -30.39 -16.11 15.36
C ARG A 132 -30.00 -15.27 16.58
N ILE A 133 -30.37 -14.00 16.63
CA ILE A 133 -30.13 -13.11 17.75
C ILE A 133 -31.45 -12.61 18.35
N PRO A 134 -31.48 -12.24 19.65
CA PRO A 134 -32.66 -11.67 20.30
C PRO A 134 -33.20 -10.43 19.57
N GLU A 135 -34.52 -10.24 19.62
CA GLU A 135 -35.22 -9.15 18.92
C GLU A 135 -34.77 -7.75 19.38
N ASP A 136 -34.47 -7.58 20.67
CA ASP A 136 -33.93 -6.33 21.20
C ASP A 136 -32.53 -6.03 20.65
N LEU A 137 -31.66 -7.04 20.57
CA LEU A 137 -30.34 -6.90 19.97
C LEU A 137 -30.45 -6.63 18.46
N ARG A 138 -31.40 -7.26 17.75
CA ARG A 138 -31.66 -6.98 16.34
C ARG A 138 -31.94 -5.50 16.09
N LYS A 139 -32.78 -4.88 16.93
CA LYS A 139 -33.09 -3.44 16.86
C LYS A 139 -31.84 -2.59 17.08
N ARG A 140 -31.05 -2.90 18.10
CA ARG A 140 -29.80 -2.19 18.41
C ARG A 140 -28.74 -2.34 17.32
N VAL A 141 -28.63 -3.52 16.68
CA VAL A 141 -27.75 -3.71 15.52
C VAL A 141 -28.20 -2.84 14.35
N LYS A 142 -29.51 -2.82 14.04
CA LYS A 142 -30.07 -1.97 12.98
C LYS A 142 -29.82 -0.48 13.25
N GLU A 143 -30.05 -0.01 14.48
CA GLU A 143 -29.77 1.37 14.90
C GLU A 143 -28.27 1.71 14.78
N SER A 144 -27.40 0.81 15.24
CA SER A 144 -25.96 0.99 15.15
C SER A 144 -25.45 1.09 13.71
N ILE A 145 -26.01 0.29 12.80
CA ILE A 145 -25.75 0.39 11.35
C ILE A 145 -26.23 1.73 10.81
N TYR A 146 -27.42 2.20 11.23
CA TYR A 146 -27.92 3.52 10.81
C TYR A 146 -26.94 4.63 11.19
N HIS A 147 -26.47 4.66 12.44
CA HIS A 147 -25.49 5.65 12.90
C HIS A 147 -24.18 5.59 12.10
N ALA A 148 -23.67 4.39 11.79
CA ALA A 148 -22.49 4.21 10.95
C ALA A 148 -22.73 4.76 9.52
N CYS A 149 -23.86 4.45 8.89
CA CYS A 149 -24.24 5.00 7.59
C CYS A 149 -24.30 6.54 7.61
N ARG A 150 -24.90 7.13 8.66
CA ARG A 150 -24.95 8.59 8.80
C ARG A 150 -23.56 9.21 8.97
N SER A 151 -22.65 8.55 9.67
CA SER A 151 -21.25 8.98 9.78
C SER A 151 -20.54 8.96 8.43
N ILE A 152 -20.72 7.89 7.66
CA ILE A 152 -20.16 7.75 6.30
C ILE A 152 -20.69 8.86 5.39
N ILE A 153 -22.00 9.09 5.38
CA ILE A 153 -22.65 10.15 4.61
C ILE A 153 -22.13 11.53 5.02
N ARG A 154 -22.01 11.81 6.33
CA ARG A 154 -21.52 13.09 6.85
C ARG A 154 -20.08 13.35 6.45
N ARG A 155 -19.23 12.31 6.48
CA ARG A 155 -17.82 12.42 6.12
C ARG A 155 -17.62 12.60 4.61
N ASN A 156 -18.45 11.93 3.80
CA ASN A 156 -18.50 12.07 2.36
C ASN A 156 -17.13 11.99 1.64
N VAL A 157 -16.36 10.93 1.92
CA VAL A 157 -15.02 10.76 1.32
C VAL A 157 -15.07 10.74 -0.21
N GLY A 158 -14.07 11.35 -0.84
CA GLY A 158 -13.88 11.31 -2.30
C GLY A 158 -13.34 9.96 -2.82
N PRO A 159 -13.44 9.72 -4.15
CA PRO A 159 -13.04 8.46 -4.78
C PRO A 159 -11.53 8.19 -4.77
N SER A 160 -10.71 9.23 -4.59
CA SER A 160 -9.24 9.13 -4.45
C SER A 160 -8.82 8.36 -3.19
N TYR A 161 -9.68 8.27 -2.18
CA TYR A 161 -9.46 7.45 -0.98
C TYR A 161 -9.98 6.01 -1.19
N THR A 162 -9.50 5.40 -2.27
CA THR A 162 -9.91 4.13 -2.89
C THR A 162 -10.64 3.16 -1.96
N ASN A 163 -9.94 2.57 -0.98
CA ASN A 163 -10.48 1.49 -0.16
C ASN A 163 -11.65 1.94 0.74
N ILE A 164 -11.56 3.12 1.34
CA ILE A 164 -12.60 3.66 2.23
C ILE A 164 -13.83 4.09 1.43
N ALA A 165 -13.63 4.68 0.25
CA ALA A 165 -14.71 5.05 -0.65
C ALA A 165 -15.52 3.82 -1.10
N ILE A 166 -14.83 2.76 -1.56
CA ILE A 166 -15.47 1.49 -1.97
C ILE A 166 -16.21 0.84 -0.79
N MET A 167 -15.58 0.78 0.40
CA MET A 167 -16.21 0.23 1.59
C MET A 167 -17.44 1.04 2.02
N GLY A 168 -17.36 2.37 1.95
CA GLY A 168 -18.47 3.27 2.26
C GLY A 168 -19.65 3.08 1.31
N ALA A 169 -19.37 2.92 0.01
CA ALA A 169 -20.38 2.59 -0.98
C ALA A 169 -21.04 1.25 -0.66
N TYR A 170 -20.26 0.19 -0.38
CA TYR A 170 -20.81 -1.11 0.01
C TYR A 170 -21.73 -1.02 1.23
N VAL A 171 -21.27 -0.39 2.32
CA VAL A 171 -22.03 -0.29 3.58
C VAL A 171 -23.36 0.44 3.34
N THR A 172 -23.34 1.57 2.63
CA THR A 172 -24.54 2.39 2.41
C THR A 172 -25.49 1.79 1.38
N LEU A 173 -24.99 1.17 0.31
CA LEU A 173 -25.81 0.43 -0.65
C LEU A 173 -26.54 -0.73 0.03
N LEU A 174 -25.81 -1.60 0.74
CA LEU A 174 -26.40 -2.78 1.36
C LEU A 174 -27.39 -2.40 2.47
N ALA A 175 -27.06 -1.44 3.33
CA ALA A 175 -27.98 -0.96 4.36
C ALA A 175 -29.25 -0.35 3.74
N GLY A 176 -29.08 0.42 2.67
CA GLY A 176 -30.17 1.04 1.92
C GLY A 176 -31.14 0.02 1.30
N GLU A 177 -30.63 -1.06 0.69
CA GLU A 177 -31.47 -2.14 0.15
C GLU A 177 -32.10 -2.98 1.27
N LEU A 178 -31.31 -3.36 2.29
CA LEU A 178 -31.75 -4.28 3.34
C LEU A 178 -32.84 -3.68 4.24
N PHE A 179 -32.76 -2.37 4.51
CA PHE A 179 -33.68 -1.67 5.42
C PHE A 179 -34.61 -0.68 4.73
N GLU A 180 -34.59 -0.64 3.39
CA GLU A 180 -35.39 0.27 2.56
C GLU A 180 -35.12 1.76 2.84
N TRP A 181 -33.90 2.10 3.28
CA TRP A 181 -33.47 3.48 3.51
C TRP A 181 -33.04 4.15 2.20
N LYS A 182 -34.02 4.75 1.51
CA LYS A 182 -33.84 5.34 0.18
C LYS A 182 -32.73 6.39 0.11
N ASP A 183 -32.63 7.29 1.09
CA ASP A 183 -31.60 8.33 1.13
C ASP A 183 -30.19 7.72 1.26
N VAL A 184 -30.04 6.69 2.09
CA VAL A 184 -28.77 5.97 2.28
C VAL A 184 -28.38 5.21 1.02
N PHE A 185 -29.33 4.52 0.37
CA PHE A 185 -29.09 3.84 -0.91
C PHE A 185 -28.65 4.82 -2.01
N THR A 186 -29.38 5.94 -2.16
CA THR A 186 -29.05 6.98 -3.16
C THR A 186 -27.65 7.52 -2.97
N TYR A 187 -27.24 7.80 -1.73
CA TYR A 187 -25.87 8.20 -1.43
C TYR A 187 -24.84 7.13 -1.85
N GLY A 188 -25.07 5.86 -1.48
CA GLY A 188 -24.14 4.78 -1.80
C GLY A 188 -23.97 4.58 -3.31
N LYS A 189 -25.06 4.73 -4.07
CA LYS A 189 -25.06 4.65 -5.53
C LYS A 189 -24.31 5.82 -6.17
N ASP A 190 -24.51 7.04 -5.67
CA ASP A 190 -23.75 8.21 -6.12
C ASP A 190 -22.25 8.07 -5.82
N LEU A 191 -21.89 7.63 -4.62
CA LEU A 191 -20.49 7.36 -4.27
C LEU A 191 -19.86 6.30 -5.18
N LEU A 192 -20.54 5.17 -5.42
CA LEU A 192 -20.05 4.13 -6.34
C LEU A 192 -19.85 4.67 -7.77
N LYS A 193 -20.78 5.49 -8.25
CA LYS A 193 -20.66 6.14 -9.56
C LYS A 193 -19.47 7.07 -9.65
N ARG A 194 -19.25 7.93 -8.65
CA ARG A 194 -18.07 8.79 -8.57
C ARG A 194 -16.77 7.98 -8.57
N ILE A 195 -16.72 6.85 -7.87
CA ILE A 195 -15.55 5.94 -7.86
C ILE A 195 -15.32 5.34 -9.25
N TYR A 196 -16.37 4.86 -9.91
CA TYR A 196 -16.31 4.31 -11.25
C TYR A 196 -15.80 5.33 -12.27
N GLU A 197 -16.38 6.52 -12.31
CA GLU A 197 -16.00 7.58 -13.24
C GLU A 197 -14.55 8.05 -13.00
N TYR A 198 -14.17 8.21 -11.72
CA TYR A 198 -12.82 8.59 -11.32
C TYR A 198 -11.77 7.54 -11.73
N THR A 199 -12.03 6.27 -11.41
CA THR A 199 -11.14 5.15 -11.77
C THR A 199 -11.02 5.01 -13.29
N LYS A 200 -12.13 5.21 -14.02
CA LYS A 200 -12.13 5.17 -15.47
C LYS A 200 -11.34 6.31 -16.10
N TYR A 201 -11.41 7.51 -15.53
CA TYR A 201 -10.64 8.66 -15.99
C TYR A 201 -9.12 8.44 -15.81
N HIS A 202 -8.69 7.93 -14.65
CA HIS A 202 -7.28 7.69 -14.36
C HIS A 202 -6.74 6.37 -14.94
N GLY A 203 -7.60 5.38 -15.19
CA GLY A 203 -7.22 4.05 -15.67
C GLY A 203 -6.81 3.07 -14.56
N ALA A 204 -6.66 3.56 -13.32
CA ALA A 204 -6.29 2.80 -12.14
C ALA A 204 -6.83 3.44 -10.85
N PHE A 205 -6.66 2.74 -9.72
CA PHE A 205 -6.89 3.31 -8.39
C PHE A 205 -5.75 4.26 -7.99
N THR A 206 -6.06 5.31 -7.22
CA THR A 206 -5.05 6.22 -6.65
C THR A 206 -4.09 5.48 -5.72
N GLU A 207 -4.60 4.54 -4.92
CA GLU A 207 -3.78 3.57 -4.18
C GLU A 207 -3.26 2.47 -5.13
N TYR A 208 -2.51 2.91 -6.14
CA TYR A 208 -1.99 2.10 -7.23
C TYR A 208 -1.09 0.97 -6.76
N ASN A 209 -1.28 -0.20 -7.37
CA ASN A 209 -0.45 -1.40 -7.20
C ASN A 209 -0.08 -1.65 -5.73
N SER A 210 -1.07 -1.55 -4.84
CA SER A 210 -0.93 -1.64 -3.40
C SER A 210 -1.28 -3.05 -2.94
N PRO A 211 -0.30 -3.87 -2.51
CA PRO A 211 -0.59 -5.23 -2.04
C PRO A 211 -1.58 -5.26 -0.86
N THR A 212 -1.66 -4.15 -0.12
CA THR A 212 -2.55 -4.01 1.03
C THR A 212 -3.95 -3.56 0.61
N TYR A 213 -4.06 -2.39 -0.03
CA TYR A 213 -5.37 -1.77 -0.28
C TYR A 213 -6.04 -2.24 -1.56
N THR A 214 -5.30 -2.71 -2.56
CA THR A 214 -5.92 -3.35 -3.73
C THR A 214 -6.65 -4.63 -3.29
N MET A 215 -6.11 -5.40 -2.35
CA MET A 215 -6.81 -6.57 -1.80
C MET A 215 -8.05 -6.20 -0.98
N VAL A 216 -7.98 -5.15 -0.15
CA VAL A 216 -9.17 -4.64 0.56
C VAL A 216 -10.25 -4.17 -0.42
N ALA A 217 -9.86 -3.46 -1.48
CA ALA A 217 -10.77 -3.04 -2.53
C ALA A 217 -11.42 -4.24 -3.23
N ILE A 218 -10.65 -5.26 -3.60
CA ILE A 218 -11.17 -6.51 -4.18
C ILE A 218 -12.18 -7.17 -3.24
N GLU A 219 -11.87 -7.27 -1.94
CA GLU A 219 -12.77 -7.87 -0.96
C GLU A 219 -14.11 -7.12 -0.90
N ASP A 220 -14.10 -5.79 -0.81
CA ASP A 220 -15.33 -5.00 -0.71
C ASP A 220 -16.10 -4.90 -2.05
N ILE A 221 -15.42 -4.86 -3.20
CA ILE A 221 -16.04 -5.00 -4.52
C ILE A 221 -16.72 -6.36 -4.65
N SER A 222 -16.07 -7.43 -4.20
CA SER A 222 -16.64 -8.79 -4.23
C SER A 222 -17.90 -8.89 -3.37
N ARG A 223 -17.97 -8.13 -2.27
CA ARG A 223 -19.19 -8.03 -1.46
C ARG A 223 -20.30 -7.27 -2.18
N ILE A 224 -19.99 -6.19 -2.90
CA ILE A 224 -20.96 -5.49 -3.75
C ILE A 224 -21.54 -6.47 -4.78
N LEU A 225 -20.67 -7.17 -5.51
CA LEU A 225 -21.06 -8.16 -6.52
C LEU A 225 -21.87 -9.33 -5.94
N SER A 226 -21.67 -9.68 -4.67
CA SER A 226 -22.37 -10.79 -4.02
C SER A 226 -23.72 -10.39 -3.43
N HIS A 227 -23.88 -9.16 -2.95
CA HIS A 227 -25.00 -8.77 -2.08
C HIS A 227 -25.95 -7.73 -2.69
N ILE A 228 -25.48 -6.87 -3.59
CA ILE A 228 -26.29 -5.78 -4.15
C ILE A 228 -27.12 -6.28 -5.32
N LYS A 229 -28.37 -5.80 -5.44
CA LYS A 229 -29.30 -6.24 -6.49
C LYS A 229 -29.45 -5.25 -7.64
N ASP A 230 -29.22 -3.95 -7.39
CA ASP A 230 -29.30 -2.92 -8.43
C ASP A 230 -28.31 -3.16 -9.58
N LYS A 231 -28.85 -3.28 -10.80
CA LYS A 231 -28.06 -3.65 -12.00
C LYS A 231 -26.96 -2.64 -12.34
N GLU A 232 -27.24 -1.35 -12.22
CA GLU A 232 -26.27 -0.29 -12.51
C GLU A 232 -25.10 -0.34 -11.52
N CYS A 233 -25.37 -0.60 -10.24
CA CYS A 233 -24.34 -0.80 -9.23
C CYS A 233 -23.47 -2.03 -9.55
N LEU A 234 -24.07 -3.14 -10.00
CA LEU A 234 -23.33 -4.34 -10.38
C LEU A 234 -22.43 -4.11 -11.60
N GLU A 235 -22.91 -3.43 -12.64
CA GLU A 235 -22.11 -3.09 -13.84
C GLU A 235 -20.87 -2.24 -13.46
N MET A 236 -21.05 -1.24 -12.59
CA MET A 236 -19.93 -0.44 -12.08
C MET A 236 -18.95 -1.28 -11.25
N ALA A 237 -19.45 -2.16 -10.38
CA ALA A 237 -18.62 -3.04 -9.57
C ALA A 237 -17.85 -4.07 -10.40
N GLU A 238 -18.42 -4.59 -11.49
CA GLU A 238 -17.73 -5.49 -12.41
C GLU A 238 -16.54 -4.81 -13.09
N TYR A 239 -16.71 -3.56 -13.51
CA TYR A 239 -15.61 -2.76 -14.05
C TYR A 239 -14.50 -2.54 -13.01
N LEU A 240 -14.87 -2.17 -11.78
CA LEU A 240 -13.89 -1.97 -10.70
C LEU A 240 -13.16 -3.27 -10.34
N ASN A 241 -13.87 -4.41 -10.34
CA ASN A 241 -13.28 -5.73 -10.12
C ASN A 241 -12.25 -6.04 -11.21
N ASP A 242 -12.56 -5.72 -12.47
CA ASP A 242 -11.64 -5.91 -13.58
C ASP A 242 -10.38 -5.07 -13.44
N VAL A 243 -10.51 -3.77 -13.13
CA VAL A 243 -9.36 -2.87 -12.90
C VAL A 243 -8.47 -3.40 -11.77
N ALA A 244 -9.09 -3.83 -10.66
CA ALA A 244 -8.37 -4.36 -9.52
C ALA A 244 -7.59 -5.63 -9.87
N TRP A 245 -8.23 -6.64 -10.47
CA TRP A 245 -7.58 -7.89 -10.83
C TRP A 245 -6.58 -7.75 -11.96
N ARG A 246 -6.81 -6.84 -12.92
CA ARG A 246 -5.81 -6.47 -13.93
C ARG A 246 -4.52 -6.00 -13.28
N CYS A 247 -4.63 -5.10 -12.29
CA CYS A 247 -3.49 -4.59 -11.54
C CYS A 247 -2.73 -5.75 -10.86
N VAL A 248 -3.42 -6.63 -10.14
CA VAL A 248 -2.77 -7.79 -9.48
C VAL A 248 -2.08 -8.71 -10.48
N ALA A 249 -2.80 -9.13 -11.52
CA ALA A 249 -2.34 -10.14 -12.46
C ALA A 249 -1.16 -9.67 -13.30
N LEU A 250 -1.22 -8.41 -13.79
CA LEU A 250 -0.13 -7.88 -14.63
C LEU A 250 1.17 -7.71 -13.84
N HIS A 251 1.09 -7.46 -12.52
CA HIS A 251 2.24 -7.25 -11.66
C HIS A 251 2.69 -8.50 -10.89
N PHE A 252 1.94 -9.60 -10.92
CA PHE A 252 2.39 -10.82 -10.26
C PHE A 252 3.61 -11.40 -10.99
N HIS A 253 4.63 -11.79 -10.23
CA HIS A 253 5.84 -12.43 -10.72
C HIS A 253 5.84 -13.91 -10.31
N PRO A 254 5.35 -14.83 -11.17
CA PRO A 254 5.24 -16.26 -10.83
C PRO A 254 6.52 -16.92 -10.30
N PRO A 255 7.74 -16.62 -10.82
CA PRO A 255 8.96 -17.25 -10.35
C PRO A 255 9.21 -17.05 -8.84
N THR A 256 9.08 -15.81 -8.35
CA THR A 256 9.28 -15.47 -6.92
C THR A 256 7.97 -15.54 -6.11
N GLY A 257 6.82 -15.62 -6.78
CA GLY A 257 5.50 -15.51 -6.16
C GLY A 257 5.23 -14.13 -5.54
N GLN A 258 6.00 -13.11 -5.91
CA GLN A 258 5.85 -11.76 -5.38
C GLN A 258 4.96 -10.90 -6.28
N TRP A 259 4.39 -9.86 -5.68
CA TRP A 259 3.73 -8.79 -6.39
C TRP A 259 4.78 -7.73 -6.74
N ALA A 260 5.14 -7.62 -8.01
CA ALA A 260 6.14 -6.66 -8.48
C ALA A 260 5.70 -5.22 -8.19
N GLY A 261 6.65 -4.38 -7.77
CA GLY A 261 6.43 -2.97 -7.53
C GLY A 261 6.31 -2.15 -8.82
N PRO A 262 6.23 -0.81 -8.71
CA PRO A 262 6.28 -0.03 -7.47
C PRO A 262 4.95 -0.09 -6.69
N HIS A 263 4.97 0.22 -5.39
CA HIS A 263 3.77 0.15 -4.53
C HIS A 263 3.46 1.48 -3.86
N SER A 264 2.25 2.00 -4.07
CA SER A 264 1.80 3.25 -3.43
C SER A 264 1.50 3.08 -1.94
N ARG A 265 1.13 1.87 -1.52
CA ARG A 265 0.92 1.49 -0.11
C ARG A 265 1.36 0.04 0.12
N CYS A 266 2.34 -0.17 1.00
CA CYS A 266 2.96 -1.46 1.29
C CYS A 266 3.56 -1.47 2.70
N TYR A 267 3.30 -2.54 3.46
CA TYR A 267 3.75 -2.69 4.85
C TYR A 267 4.73 -3.86 5.04
N ASN A 268 4.92 -4.70 4.01
CA ASN A 268 5.85 -5.82 4.02
C ASN A 268 6.52 -5.94 2.65
N ASN A 269 7.85 -6.07 2.64
CA ASN A 269 8.57 -6.19 1.37
C ASN A 269 8.32 -7.54 0.72
N LEU A 270 8.14 -8.61 1.48
CA LEU A 270 7.82 -9.93 0.95
C LEU A 270 6.35 -10.29 1.19
N GLN A 271 5.73 -10.81 0.15
CA GLN A 271 4.45 -11.49 0.20
C GLN A 271 4.67 -13.00 0.32
N GLY A 272 3.61 -13.71 0.69
CA GLY A 272 3.70 -15.13 1.00
C GLY A 272 2.33 -15.81 1.00
N PRO A 273 2.14 -16.84 1.84
CA PRO A 273 0.97 -17.71 1.79
C PRO A 273 -0.38 -16.97 1.80
N THR A 274 -0.51 -15.87 2.52
CA THR A 274 -1.75 -15.07 2.53
C THR A 274 -2.10 -14.55 1.13
N LEU A 275 -1.16 -13.97 0.37
CA LEU A 275 -1.43 -13.50 -1.00
C LEU A 275 -1.75 -14.68 -1.92
N TRP A 276 -0.95 -15.74 -1.83
CA TRP A 276 -1.09 -16.92 -2.68
C TRP A 276 -2.44 -17.60 -2.48
N SER A 277 -2.89 -17.76 -1.22
CA SER A 277 -4.20 -18.30 -0.91
C SER A 277 -5.33 -17.41 -1.44
N ARG A 278 -5.21 -16.08 -1.37
CA ARG A 278 -6.21 -15.18 -1.98
C ARG A 278 -6.33 -15.40 -3.48
N ILE A 279 -5.22 -15.48 -4.21
CA ILE A 279 -5.23 -15.69 -5.67
C ILE A 279 -5.77 -17.10 -6.02
N GLN A 280 -5.30 -18.14 -5.32
CA GLN A 280 -5.75 -19.52 -5.53
C GLN A 280 -7.26 -19.66 -5.29
N LEU A 281 -7.79 -19.06 -4.23
CA LEU A 281 -9.22 -19.06 -3.95
C LEU A 281 -10.01 -18.22 -4.97
N ALA A 282 -9.53 -17.03 -5.33
CA ALA A 282 -10.21 -16.14 -6.27
C ALA A 282 -10.22 -16.65 -7.72
N THR A 283 -9.30 -17.56 -8.06
CA THR A 283 -9.27 -18.26 -9.36
C THR A 283 -9.99 -19.61 -9.32
N ASN A 284 -10.71 -19.90 -8.22
CA ASN A 284 -11.42 -21.15 -7.99
C ASN A 284 -10.52 -22.39 -8.18
N GLY A 285 -9.28 -22.30 -7.70
CA GLY A 285 -8.29 -23.38 -7.75
C GLY A 285 -7.66 -23.65 -9.12
N LYS A 286 -7.92 -22.81 -10.14
CA LYS A 286 -7.22 -22.88 -11.43
C LYS A 286 -5.72 -22.61 -11.28
N VAL A 287 -5.36 -21.70 -10.37
CA VAL A 287 -3.99 -21.49 -9.92
C VAL A 287 -3.77 -22.30 -8.65
N LYS A 288 -2.66 -23.04 -8.59
CA LYS A 288 -2.27 -23.84 -7.41
C LYS A 288 -0.88 -23.46 -6.96
N PHE A 289 -0.81 -22.67 -5.89
CA PHE A 289 0.45 -22.27 -5.25
C PHE A 289 0.77 -23.11 -4.02
N LEU A 290 -0.27 -23.50 -3.29
CA LEU A 290 -0.20 -24.20 -2.02
C LEU A 290 -1.09 -25.44 -2.06
N ASP A 291 -0.68 -26.46 -1.33
CA ASP A 291 -1.54 -27.58 -1.00
C ASP A 291 -2.69 -27.14 -0.08
N GLU A 292 -3.74 -27.94 -0.01
CA GLU A 292 -4.98 -27.59 0.68
C GLU A 292 -4.76 -27.29 2.18
N ASP A 293 -3.88 -28.05 2.82
CA ASP A 293 -3.56 -27.93 4.25
C ASP A 293 -2.71 -26.69 4.59
N ASP A 294 -2.01 -26.15 3.59
CA ASP A 294 -1.14 -24.97 3.70
C ASP A 294 -1.85 -23.67 3.31
N LEU A 295 -3.08 -23.76 2.79
CA LEU A 295 -3.88 -22.57 2.51
C LEU A 295 -4.11 -21.77 3.79
N TYR A 296 -3.61 -20.53 3.79
CA TYR A 296 -4.01 -19.55 4.78
C TYR A 296 -5.45 -19.15 4.52
N VAL A 297 -6.30 -19.21 5.56
CA VAL A 297 -7.69 -18.75 5.50
C VAL A 297 -7.95 -17.92 6.75
N ASP A 298 -8.41 -16.69 6.55
CA ASP A 298 -8.89 -15.83 7.64
C ASP A 298 -10.34 -16.19 7.98
N ILE A 299 -10.77 -15.85 9.20
CA ILE A 299 -12.09 -16.23 9.75
C ILE A 299 -13.29 -15.65 8.99
N ASN A 300 -13.07 -14.73 8.05
CA ASN A 300 -14.12 -14.11 7.25
C ASN A 300 -14.02 -14.41 5.74
N TRP A 301 -12.99 -15.12 5.28
CA TRP A 301 -12.74 -15.30 3.84
C TRP A 301 -13.79 -16.16 3.14
N HIS A 302 -14.40 -17.14 3.82
CA HIS A 302 -15.48 -17.94 3.25
C HIS A 302 -16.70 -17.10 2.83
N ARG A 303 -16.89 -15.93 3.47
CA ARG A 303 -17.94 -14.95 3.15
C ARG A 303 -17.61 -14.06 1.96
N ILE A 304 -16.33 -13.97 1.59
CA ILE A 304 -15.85 -13.07 0.54
C ILE A 304 -15.59 -13.92 -0.70
N LYS A 305 -16.56 -13.94 -1.63
CA LYS A 305 -16.44 -14.67 -2.89
C LYS A 305 -15.67 -13.84 -3.92
N MET A 306 -14.38 -13.65 -3.66
CA MET A 306 -13.47 -13.02 -4.61
C MET A 306 -13.47 -13.79 -5.93
N ARG A 307 -13.55 -13.07 -7.04
CA ARG A 307 -13.54 -13.67 -8.37
C ARG A 307 -12.59 -12.93 -9.28
N CYS A 308 -11.44 -13.55 -9.52
CA CYS A 308 -10.52 -13.14 -10.57
C CYS A 308 -11.15 -13.47 -11.93
N PRO A 309 -11.24 -12.53 -12.88
CA PRO A 309 -11.62 -12.83 -14.26
C PRO A 309 -10.72 -13.88 -14.90
N ASP A 310 -11.32 -14.82 -15.65
CA ASP A 310 -10.60 -15.96 -16.26
C ASP A 310 -9.45 -15.53 -17.17
N ARG A 311 -9.58 -14.39 -17.85
CA ARG A 311 -8.55 -13.80 -18.72
C ARG A 311 -7.24 -13.47 -18.00
N TYR A 312 -7.25 -13.40 -16.66
CA TYR A 312 -6.08 -13.07 -15.88
C TYR A 312 -5.37 -14.28 -15.25
N VAL A 313 -5.97 -15.46 -15.32
CA VAL A 313 -5.46 -16.68 -14.65
C VAL A 313 -4.04 -17.03 -15.10
N GLU A 314 -3.78 -16.97 -16.40
CA GLU A 314 -2.47 -17.36 -16.98
C GLU A 314 -1.30 -16.52 -16.45
N TYR A 315 -1.54 -15.26 -16.06
CA TYR A 315 -0.49 -14.39 -15.53
C TYR A 315 0.07 -14.85 -14.18
N PHE A 316 -0.66 -15.71 -13.47
CA PHE A 316 -0.24 -16.27 -12.19
C PHE A 316 0.51 -17.60 -12.32
N ILE A 317 0.45 -18.25 -13.48
CA ILE A 317 0.97 -19.61 -13.70
C ILE A 317 2.43 -19.56 -14.15
N ALA A 318 2.71 -18.78 -15.20
CA ALA A 318 4.03 -18.74 -15.82
C ALA A 318 4.37 -17.35 -16.36
N LEU A 319 5.67 -17.10 -16.50
CA LEU A 319 6.23 -15.92 -17.14
C LEU A 319 7.39 -16.37 -18.03
N ASP A 320 7.08 -16.83 -19.23
CA ASP A 320 8.09 -17.39 -20.15
C ASP A 320 8.85 -16.31 -20.94
N LYS A 321 8.28 -15.09 -21.00
CA LYS A 321 8.87 -13.95 -21.70
C LYS A 321 8.80 -12.71 -20.83
N PRO A 322 9.75 -11.77 -20.99
CA PRO A 322 9.68 -10.51 -20.29
C PRO A 322 8.38 -9.76 -20.54
N ARG A 323 7.92 -9.04 -19.52
CA ARG A 323 6.74 -8.19 -19.54
C ARG A 323 7.14 -6.80 -19.07
N PHE A 324 6.86 -5.81 -19.91
CA PHE A 324 7.08 -4.41 -19.60
C PHE A 324 5.73 -3.70 -19.46
N LEU A 325 5.55 -2.98 -18.37
CA LEU A 325 4.36 -2.19 -18.07
C LEU A 325 4.79 -0.75 -17.83
N LYS A 326 4.13 0.20 -18.51
CA LYS A 326 4.22 1.63 -18.23
C LYS A 326 2.80 2.15 -18.12
N GLU A 327 2.41 2.66 -16.95
CA GLU A 327 1.04 3.08 -16.67
C GLU A 327 1.02 4.50 -16.08
N VAL A 328 0.26 5.38 -16.72
CA VAL A 328 -0.19 6.62 -16.08
C VAL A 328 -1.33 6.26 -15.14
N PHE A 329 -1.06 6.22 -13.84
CA PHE A 329 -2.06 5.79 -12.84
C PHE A 329 -2.76 6.95 -12.15
N TYR A 330 -2.24 8.17 -12.32
CA TYR A 330 -2.84 9.39 -11.81
C TYR A 330 -2.58 10.53 -12.80
N LYS A 331 -3.62 11.30 -13.12
CA LYS A 331 -3.57 12.41 -14.09
C LYS A 331 -3.64 13.71 -13.31
N GLY A 332 -2.56 14.49 -13.31
CA GLY A 332 -2.35 15.62 -12.40
C GLY A 332 -2.97 16.95 -12.83
N GLU A 333 -4.02 16.94 -13.65
CA GLU A 333 -4.67 18.17 -14.15
C GLU A 333 -5.82 18.65 -13.26
N GLU A 334 -6.26 17.83 -12.30
CA GLU A 334 -7.38 18.13 -11.40
C GLU A 334 -6.94 18.70 -10.05
N PRO A 335 -7.73 19.61 -9.44
CA PRO A 335 -7.55 19.99 -8.05
C PRO A 335 -7.66 18.76 -7.13
N LEU A 336 -6.70 18.60 -6.23
CA LEU A 336 -6.72 17.50 -5.27
C LEU A 336 -7.97 17.57 -4.37
N SER A 337 -8.62 16.43 -4.16
CA SER A 337 -9.71 16.32 -3.19
C SER A 337 -9.19 16.69 -1.78
N PRO A 338 -10.06 17.15 -0.85
CA PRO A 338 -9.64 17.43 0.52
C PRO A 338 -8.90 16.25 1.20
N GLU A 339 -9.36 15.02 0.95
CA GLU A 339 -8.74 13.79 1.48
C GLU A 339 -7.37 13.57 0.88
N LEU A 340 -7.26 13.68 -0.45
CA LEU A 340 -5.98 13.53 -1.13
C LEU A 340 -5.00 14.62 -0.68
N ARG A 341 -5.43 15.87 -0.55
CA ARG A 341 -4.61 16.97 0.03
C ARG A 341 -4.13 16.66 1.44
N SER A 342 -4.99 16.10 2.29
CA SER A 342 -4.62 15.69 3.65
C SER A 342 -3.63 14.52 3.64
N MET A 343 -3.75 13.60 2.68
CA MET A 343 -2.83 12.47 2.52
C MET A 343 -1.51 12.92 1.93
N VAL A 344 -1.50 13.53 0.75
CA VAL A 344 -0.27 13.93 0.07
C VAL A 344 0.38 15.18 0.67
N GLY A 345 -0.30 15.93 1.53
CA GLY A 345 0.25 17.08 2.27
C GLY A 345 0.50 18.34 1.43
N VAL A 346 0.10 18.33 0.15
CA VAL A 346 0.44 19.33 -0.88
C VAL A 346 -0.79 19.80 -1.65
N PRO A 347 -0.77 21.02 -2.24
CA PRO A 347 -1.90 21.55 -2.99
C PRO A 347 -2.02 20.99 -4.41
N PHE A 348 -0.94 20.40 -4.94
CA PHE A 348 -0.84 19.91 -6.31
C PHE A 348 -0.13 18.56 -6.34
N TYR A 349 -0.56 17.68 -7.25
CA TYR A 349 0.08 16.41 -7.49
C TYR A 349 0.23 16.21 -9.00
N PRO A 350 1.45 15.98 -9.51
CA PRO A 350 1.66 15.87 -10.95
C PRO A 350 1.04 14.57 -11.50
N THR A 351 1.00 14.46 -12.82
CA THR A 351 0.76 13.16 -13.46
C THR A 351 1.82 12.18 -13.01
N LEU A 352 1.38 11.01 -12.53
CA LEU A 352 2.27 9.97 -12.02
C LEU A 352 2.29 8.76 -12.95
N VAL A 353 3.50 8.25 -13.15
CA VAL A 353 3.76 7.09 -13.99
C VAL A 353 4.44 6.02 -13.15
N ALA A 354 3.95 4.79 -13.28
CA ALA A 354 4.60 3.60 -12.77
C ALA A 354 5.21 2.82 -13.93
N THR A 355 6.41 2.30 -13.74
CA THR A 355 7.05 1.39 -14.70
C THR A 355 7.40 0.11 -13.98
N THR A 356 7.07 -1.03 -14.58
CA THR A 356 7.34 -2.36 -14.06
C THR A 356 7.93 -3.22 -15.15
N TYR A 357 9.02 -3.91 -14.84
CA TYR A 357 9.64 -4.90 -15.72
C TYR A 357 9.72 -6.24 -15.00
N LEU A 358 9.19 -7.28 -15.62
CA LEU A 358 9.22 -8.65 -15.11
C LEU A 358 9.93 -9.53 -16.14
N THR A 359 10.86 -10.36 -15.69
CA THR A 359 11.59 -11.36 -16.48
C THR A 359 11.41 -12.73 -15.84
N PRO A 360 11.80 -13.85 -16.47
CA PRO A 360 11.77 -15.15 -15.81
C PRO A 360 12.63 -15.26 -14.54
N SER A 361 13.62 -14.39 -14.31
CA SER A 361 14.53 -14.47 -13.15
C SER A 361 14.38 -13.35 -12.12
N TYR A 362 13.87 -12.18 -12.52
CA TYR A 362 13.70 -11.03 -11.62
C TYR A 362 12.59 -10.10 -12.09
N CYS A 363 12.12 -9.26 -11.18
CA CYS A 363 11.29 -8.11 -11.52
C CYS A 363 11.74 -6.86 -10.78
N ILE A 364 11.43 -5.70 -11.34
CA ILE A 364 11.78 -4.38 -10.82
C ILE A 364 10.72 -3.37 -11.24
N GLY A 365 10.33 -2.49 -10.32
CA GLY A 365 9.46 -1.39 -10.66
C GLY A 365 9.80 -0.09 -9.93
N THR A 366 9.54 1.01 -10.63
CA THR A 366 9.78 2.37 -10.15
C THR A 366 8.59 3.28 -10.41
N PHE A 367 8.32 4.19 -9.47
CA PHE A 367 7.51 5.37 -9.73
C PHE A 367 8.39 6.46 -10.30
N SER A 368 7.90 7.14 -11.34
CA SER A 368 8.62 8.27 -11.92
C SER A 368 8.88 9.40 -10.94
N LYS A 369 7.98 9.56 -9.96
CA LYS A 369 8.08 10.50 -8.85
C LYS A 369 7.53 9.83 -7.60
N ALA A 370 8.30 9.80 -6.52
CA ALA A 370 7.89 9.23 -5.23
C ALA A 370 8.60 9.91 -4.06
N ASP A 371 7.96 9.87 -2.89
CA ASP A 371 8.64 10.10 -1.62
C ASP A 371 9.13 8.79 -1.01
N PHE A 372 9.94 8.89 0.05
CA PHE A 372 10.40 7.74 0.84
C PHE A 372 9.56 7.52 2.09
N TRP A 373 8.24 7.79 2.06
CA TRP A 373 7.39 7.41 3.18
C TRP A 373 7.46 5.89 3.41
N ASN A 374 7.57 5.46 4.67
CA ASN A 374 7.72 4.04 5.03
C ASN A 374 6.59 3.12 4.54
N GLN A 375 5.44 3.67 4.13
CA GLN A 375 4.33 2.92 3.55
C GLN A 375 4.42 2.84 2.02
N ARG A 376 5.40 3.44 1.37
CA ARG A 376 5.59 3.41 -0.09
C ARG A 376 6.83 2.62 -0.48
N ARG A 377 6.78 2.02 -1.66
CA ARG A 377 7.93 1.38 -2.30
C ARG A 377 8.04 1.93 -3.71
N GLY A 378 8.61 3.14 -3.81
CA GLY A 378 8.81 3.83 -5.07
C GLY A 378 9.89 3.22 -5.96
N PHE A 379 10.73 2.35 -5.39
CA PHE A 379 11.76 1.59 -6.09
C PHE A 379 11.91 0.24 -5.38
N ILE A 380 11.48 -0.86 -6.01
CA ILE A 380 11.58 -2.21 -5.43
C ILE A 380 11.69 -3.28 -6.51
N GLY A 381 12.55 -4.26 -6.27
CA GLY A 381 12.70 -5.44 -7.14
C GLY A 381 12.85 -6.72 -6.34
N TYR A 382 12.63 -7.84 -7.04
CA TYR A 382 12.65 -9.18 -6.48
C TYR A 382 13.43 -10.13 -7.38
N TRP A 383 14.12 -11.11 -6.78
CA TRP A 383 14.83 -12.17 -7.49
C TRP A 383 14.73 -13.50 -6.73
N GLY A 384 15.17 -14.58 -7.37
CA GLY A 384 15.16 -15.92 -6.80
C GLY A 384 13.88 -16.68 -7.12
N ASP A 385 13.47 -17.53 -6.18
CA ASP A 385 12.30 -18.39 -6.31
C ASP A 385 11.35 -18.23 -5.11
N ARG A 386 10.15 -18.83 -5.18
CA ARG A 386 9.13 -18.76 -4.10
C ARG A 386 9.62 -19.18 -2.72
N SER A 387 10.62 -20.06 -2.62
CA SER A 387 11.19 -20.51 -1.34
C SER A 387 12.35 -19.65 -0.87
N ASN A 388 13.12 -19.11 -1.82
CA ASN A 388 14.34 -18.33 -1.60
C ASN A 388 14.25 -16.96 -2.28
N THR A 389 13.19 -16.20 -1.97
CA THR A 389 12.97 -14.89 -2.56
C THR A 389 13.84 -13.83 -1.88
N GLY A 390 14.62 -13.10 -2.67
CA GLY A 390 15.25 -11.86 -2.24
C GLY A 390 14.51 -10.63 -2.76
N TYR A 391 14.66 -9.50 -2.06
CA TYR A 391 14.19 -8.20 -2.52
C TYR A 391 15.28 -7.15 -2.40
N PHE A 392 15.23 -6.12 -3.24
CA PHE A 392 16.01 -4.90 -3.06
C PHE A 392 15.12 -3.67 -3.17
N GLN A 393 15.42 -2.64 -2.39
CA GLN A 393 14.66 -1.39 -2.37
C GLN A 393 15.55 -0.18 -2.09
N LEU A 394 15.17 0.99 -2.62
CA LEU A 394 15.82 2.24 -2.29
C LEU A 394 15.09 2.91 -1.12
N ARG A 395 15.84 3.38 -0.11
CA ARG A 395 15.31 4.04 1.09
C ARG A 395 16.10 5.31 1.37
N CYS A 396 15.45 6.35 1.87
CA CYS A 396 16.12 7.49 2.49
C CYS A 396 15.92 7.37 4.00
N LEU A 397 17.00 7.38 4.80
CA LEU A 397 16.93 7.10 6.23
C LEU A 397 17.41 8.31 7.03
N HIS A 398 16.63 8.70 8.04
CA HIS A 398 16.98 9.65 9.09
C HIS A 398 16.98 8.89 10.42
N ASP A 399 18.13 8.83 11.09
CA ASP A 399 18.34 8.08 12.34
C ASP A 399 17.82 6.62 12.26
N GLY A 400 18.00 5.99 11.10
CA GLY A 400 17.62 4.59 10.83
C GLY A 400 16.15 4.36 10.46
N TYR A 401 15.33 5.41 10.38
CA TYR A 401 13.93 5.33 9.97
C TYR A 401 13.71 6.02 8.61
N ASP A 402 12.71 5.59 7.83
CA ASP A 402 12.45 6.18 6.51
C ASP A 402 12.08 7.68 6.61
N TYR A 403 12.89 8.53 5.98
CA TYR A 403 12.75 9.97 5.92
C TYR A 403 11.87 10.37 4.74
N SER A 404 10.62 10.74 5.03
CA SER A 404 9.61 10.96 4.01
C SER A 404 9.85 12.21 3.15
N SER A 405 10.68 13.16 3.60
CA SER A 405 11.04 14.35 2.80
C SER A 405 12.16 14.11 1.78
N GLY A 406 12.71 12.90 1.68
CA GLY A 406 13.47 12.52 0.48
C GLY A 406 12.51 12.34 -0.71
N VAL A 407 12.91 12.82 -1.89
CA VAL A 407 12.09 12.76 -3.11
C VAL A 407 12.88 12.07 -4.21
N LEU A 408 12.32 10.98 -4.71
CA LEU A 408 12.84 10.17 -5.81
C LEU A 408 12.20 10.59 -7.13
N HIS A 409 13.03 10.78 -8.14
CA HIS A 409 12.63 10.95 -9.54
C HIS A 409 13.33 9.87 -10.38
N THR A 410 12.59 9.15 -11.22
CA THR A 410 13.18 8.10 -12.07
C THR A 410 12.62 8.05 -13.48
N VAL A 411 13.48 7.72 -14.44
CA VAL A 411 13.07 7.18 -15.72
C VAL A 411 13.53 5.72 -15.80
N GLN A 412 12.60 4.83 -16.12
CA GLN A 412 12.87 3.40 -16.30
C GLN A 412 12.47 2.98 -17.71
N LEU A 413 13.36 2.23 -18.36
CA LEU A 413 13.08 1.48 -19.57
C LEU A 413 13.56 0.05 -19.35
N GLU A 414 12.61 -0.87 -19.18
CA GLU A 414 12.89 -2.28 -18.87
C GLU A 414 13.84 -2.43 -17.66
N ASN A 415 15.06 -2.92 -17.92
CA ASN A 415 16.13 -3.19 -16.95
C ASN A 415 17.08 -2.00 -16.69
N LYS A 416 16.79 -0.84 -17.29
CA LYS A 416 17.60 0.38 -17.26
C LYS A 416 16.88 1.44 -16.44
N ILE A 417 17.51 1.98 -15.41
CA ILE A 417 16.94 3.02 -14.56
C ILE A 417 17.94 4.16 -14.40
N LEU A 418 17.50 5.39 -14.65
CA LEU A 418 18.24 6.61 -14.31
C LEU A 418 17.40 7.38 -13.29
N GLY A 419 18.03 7.82 -12.21
CA GLY A 419 17.30 8.45 -11.10
C GLY A 419 18.04 9.58 -10.42
N VAL A 420 17.26 10.50 -9.85
CA VAL A 420 17.73 11.58 -8.99
C VAL A 420 16.97 11.52 -7.68
N VAL A 421 17.69 11.62 -6.56
CA VAL A 421 17.09 11.89 -5.24
C VAL A 421 17.44 13.31 -4.82
N ASN A 422 16.45 14.08 -4.38
CA ASN A 422 16.61 15.41 -3.75
C ASN A 422 15.70 15.53 -2.51
N PHE A 423 15.59 16.71 -1.89
CA PHE A 423 14.96 16.86 -0.57
C PHE A 423 13.94 17.98 -0.50
N ALA A 424 12.76 17.68 0.04
CA ALA A 424 11.70 18.64 0.28
C ALA A 424 11.93 19.45 1.57
N THR A 425 11.55 20.73 1.56
CA THR A 425 11.70 21.65 2.70
C THR A 425 10.43 21.81 3.56
N ASP A 426 9.29 21.33 3.06
CA ASP A 426 7.95 21.54 3.62
C ASP A 426 7.12 20.25 3.75
N TYR A 427 7.80 19.11 3.78
CA TYR A 427 7.22 17.76 3.87
C TYR A 427 7.45 17.11 5.26
N GLY A 428 7.09 15.84 5.44
CA GLY A 428 7.18 15.15 6.75
C GLY A 428 8.57 14.60 7.10
N ASP A 429 8.85 14.45 8.39
CA ASP A 429 10.03 13.70 8.82
C ASP A 429 9.78 12.19 8.61
N THR A 430 8.93 11.58 9.42
CA THR A 430 8.53 10.17 9.29
C THR A 430 7.23 9.97 8.52
N HIS A 431 6.35 10.98 8.50
CA HIS A 431 5.03 10.92 7.87
C HIS A 431 4.71 12.20 7.09
N ILE A 432 4.48 12.04 5.80
CA ILE A 432 4.25 13.07 4.78
C ILE A 432 3.40 14.30 5.16
N SER A 433 2.38 14.14 6.01
CA SER A 433 1.52 15.24 6.46
C SER A 433 1.38 15.42 7.98
N LEU A 434 1.83 14.47 8.82
CA LEU A 434 1.52 14.47 10.26
C LEU A 434 2.65 15.09 11.09
N ASP A 435 3.89 15.02 10.63
CA ASP A 435 5.07 15.54 11.32
C ASP A 435 5.92 16.41 10.39
N LYS A 436 5.27 17.41 9.78
CA LYS A 436 5.93 18.34 8.86
C LYS A 436 7.21 18.93 9.47
N VAL A 437 8.29 18.86 8.70
CA VAL A 437 9.59 19.47 9.00
C VAL A 437 9.38 20.97 9.20
N LYS A 438 9.86 21.49 10.33
CA LYS A 438 9.73 22.89 10.71
C LYS A 438 10.96 23.67 10.24
N ASP A 439 10.73 24.83 9.64
CA ASP A 439 11.80 25.71 9.14
C ASP A 439 12.82 25.00 8.24
N ALA A 440 12.36 24.00 7.48
CA ALA A 440 13.19 23.15 6.63
C ALA A 440 14.35 22.47 7.37
N THR A 441 14.23 22.20 8.68
CA THR A 441 15.34 21.76 9.53
C THR A 441 15.01 20.48 10.29
N ILE A 442 15.92 19.50 10.23
CA ILE A 442 15.88 18.28 11.05
C ILE A 442 17.02 18.27 12.06
N ARG A 443 16.88 17.47 13.14
CA ARG A 443 17.97 17.16 14.06
C ARG A 443 18.38 15.70 13.81
N ALA A 444 19.53 15.51 13.18
CA ALA A 444 19.98 14.19 12.75
C ALA A 444 21.29 13.82 13.46
N LYS A 445 21.40 12.55 13.88
CA LYS A 445 22.68 11.88 14.10
C LYS A 445 23.15 11.19 12.83
N ASP A 446 22.20 10.81 11.98
CA ASP A 446 22.43 10.06 10.77
C ASP A 446 21.43 10.42 9.67
N LEU A 447 21.92 10.66 8.45
CA LEU A 447 21.11 10.86 7.26
C LEU A 447 21.79 10.16 6.08
N ARG A 448 21.09 9.21 5.44
CA ARG A 448 21.66 8.41 4.35
C ARG A 448 20.63 7.98 3.30
N LEU A 449 21.09 7.73 2.09
CA LEU A 449 20.34 7.00 1.06
C LEU A 449 20.85 5.56 1.03
N ARG A 450 19.96 4.58 1.10
CA ARG A 450 20.28 3.15 1.19
C ARG A 450 19.65 2.37 0.04
N LEU A 451 20.46 1.63 -0.70
CA LEU A 451 19.99 0.47 -1.46
C LEU A 451 20.07 -0.76 -0.56
N GLU A 452 18.92 -1.21 -0.07
CA GLU A 452 18.80 -2.33 0.87
C GLU A 452 18.47 -3.62 0.12
N PHE A 453 19.10 -4.72 0.53
CA PHE A 453 18.83 -6.09 0.09
C PHE A 453 18.36 -6.91 1.30
N GLY A 454 17.25 -7.62 1.16
CA GLY A 454 16.70 -8.47 2.22
C GLY A 454 15.99 -9.71 1.69
N GLY A 455 15.42 -10.49 2.61
CA GLY A 455 14.86 -11.81 2.26
C GLY A 455 15.97 -12.85 2.18
N TYR A 456 16.06 -13.59 1.08
CA TYR A 456 17.14 -14.54 0.85
C TYR A 456 18.44 -13.84 0.43
N ILE A 457 19.27 -13.50 1.43
CA ILE A 457 20.51 -12.73 1.24
C ILE A 457 21.80 -13.56 1.24
N GLU A 458 21.72 -14.88 1.43
CA GLU A 458 22.91 -15.75 1.55
C GLU A 458 23.84 -15.66 0.33
N LYS A 459 23.26 -15.48 -0.86
CA LYS A 459 23.99 -15.37 -2.13
C LYS A 459 24.19 -13.94 -2.63
N VAL A 460 23.91 -12.95 -1.77
CA VAL A 460 24.14 -11.54 -2.12
C VAL A 460 25.59 -11.19 -1.84
N LEU A 461 26.31 -10.85 -2.90
CA LEU A 461 27.70 -10.41 -2.84
C LEU A 461 27.78 -8.93 -3.20
N LEU A 462 28.24 -8.13 -2.24
CA LEU A 462 28.46 -6.69 -2.40
C LEU A 462 29.95 -6.44 -2.68
N PRO A 463 30.30 -5.66 -3.71
CA PRO A 463 31.69 -5.33 -3.99
C PRO A 463 32.23 -4.34 -2.94
N PRO A 464 33.54 -4.38 -2.60
CA PRO A 464 34.20 -3.21 -2.04
C PRO A 464 34.22 -2.13 -3.13
N SER A 465 33.79 -0.91 -2.82
CA SER A 465 33.65 0.12 -3.85
C SER A 465 33.81 1.52 -3.28
N ASP A 466 34.33 2.42 -4.12
CA ASP A 466 34.32 3.85 -3.88
C ASP A 466 33.15 4.52 -4.62
N LEU A 467 32.85 5.77 -4.25
CA LEU A 467 31.69 6.53 -4.75
C LEU A 467 31.59 6.63 -6.29
N ASN A 468 32.73 6.53 -6.99
CA ASN A 468 32.81 6.72 -8.45
C ASN A 468 32.78 5.41 -9.25
N ASP A 469 32.85 4.26 -8.58
CA ASP A 469 32.93 2.96 -9.24
C ASP A 469 31.56 2.47 -9.70
N VAL A 470 31.57 1.62 -10.73
CA VAL A 470 30.41 0.78 -11.04
C VAL A 470 30.40 -0.38 -10.05
N MET A 471 29.40 -0.40 -9.17
CA MET A 471 29.19 -1.49 -8.23
C MET A 471 28.37 -2.58 -8.91
N ILE A 472 28.91 -3.80 -8.96
CA ILE A 472 28.21 -4.97 -9.49
C ILE A 472 27.83 -5.88 -8.32
N VAL A 473 26.55 -5.90 -7.97
CA VAL A 473 25.97 -6.76 -6.95
C VAL A 473 25.50 -8.06 -7.58
N SER A 474 25.96 -9.20 -7.05
CA SER A 474 25.46 -10.51 -7.48
C SER A 474 24.26 -10.93 -6.65
N LEU A 475 23.14 -11.19 -7.33
CA LEU A 475 21.84 -11.61 -6.80
C LEU A 475 21.53 -13.02 -7.35
N ASN A 476 22.30 -14.02 -6.92
CA ASN A 476 22.28 -15.37 -7.50
C ASN A 476 22.69 -15.36 -9.00
N ASN A 477 21.77 -15.65 -9.93
CA ASN A 477 21.99 -15.62 -11.37
C ASN A 477 21.73 -14.24 -12.01
N VAL A 478 21.32 -13.26 -11.20
CA VAL A 478 21.04 -11.89 -11.63
C VAL A 478 22.17 -10.99 -11.14
N ARG A 479 22.57 -10.01 -11.93
CA ARG A 479 23.54 -8.98 -11.56
C ARG A 479 22.88 -7.61 -11.61
N LEU A 480 22.99 -6.85 -10.53
CA LEU A 480 22.58 -5.47 -10.46
C LEU A 480 23.84 -4.60 -10.50
N ALA A 481 24.02 -3.85 -11.58
CA ALA A 481 25.06 -2.84 -11.67
C ALA A 481 24.49 -1.47 -11.30
N LEU A 482 25.19 -0.73 -10.43
CA LEU A 482 24.82 0.58 -9.92
C LEU A 482 26.01 1.52 -10.08
N ARG A 483 25.75 2.75 -10.52
CA ARG A 483 26.74 3.83 -10.49
C ARG A 483 26.12 5.10 -9.94
N PHE A 484 26.81 5.74 -9.00
CA PHE A 484 26.52 7.11 -8.57
C PHE A 484 27.38 8.06 -9.42
N PHE A 485 26.75 8.85 -10.28
CA PHE A 485 27.48 9.76 -11.17
C PHE A 485 27.83 11.07 -10.50
N LYS A 486 26.93 11.57 -9.65
CA LYS A 486 27.13 12.82 -8.94
C LYS A 486 26.38 12.79 -7.63
N VAL A 487 27.06 13.16 -6.56
CA VAL A 487 26.50 13.25 -5.21
C VAL A 487 26.95 14.55 -4.59
N SER A 488 26.02 15.32 -4.05
CA SER A 488 26.32 16.58 -3.37
C SER A 488 25.40 16.75 -2.17
N PHE A 489 25.99 17.21 -1.07
CA PHE A 489 25.28 17.63 0.14
C PHE A 489 26.07 18.80 0.74
N ASP A 490 26.29 19.84 -0.07
CA ASP A 490 27.20 20.97 0.16
C ASP A 490 28.54 20.58 0.82
N ASN A 491 28.82 21.16 2.00
CA ASN A 491 30.09 21.06 2.70
C ASN A 491 30.20 19.76 3.52
N TYR A 492 29.19 18.89 3.49
CA TYR A 492 29.24 17.61 4.17
C TYR A 492 30.10 16.61 3.37
N ALA A 493 30.97 15.90 4.07
CA ALA A 493 31.80 14.87 3.48
C ALA A 493 30.96 13.59 3.25
N VAL A 494 30.34 13.51 2.08
CA VAL A 494 29.54 12.34 1.69
C VAL A 494 30.43 11.12 1.49
N LYS A 495 30.00 9.96 1.99
CA LYS A 495 30.74 8.70 1.91
C LYS A 495 29.86 7.59 1.35
N LEU A 496 30.51 6.63 0.70
CA LEU A 496 29.89 5.35 0.35
C LEU A 496 30.25 4.32 1.43
N GLU A 497 29.25 3.61 1.93
CA GLU A 497 29.44 2.52 2.90
C GLU A 497 28.73 1.27 2.39
N VAL A 498 29.34 0.11 2.61
CA VAL A 498 28.74 -1.20 2.35
C VAL A 498 28.64 -1.91 3.70
N GLY A 499 27.49 -2.49 4.00
CA GLY A 499 27.27 -3.14 5.29
C GLY A 499 26.31 -4.31 5.23
N GLU A 500 26.29 -5.09 6.31
CA GLU A 500 25.37 -6.20 6.50
C GLU A 500 25.02 -6.41 7.98
N ASN A 501 23.89 -7.06 8.22
CA ASN A 501 23.50 -7.65 9.50
C ASN A 501 22.80 -8.99 9.23
N ASP A 502 22.26 -9.62 10.28
CA ASP A 502 21.61 -10.93 10.19
C ASP A 502 20.40 -10.98 9.22
N LYS A 503 19.83 -9.83 8.85
CA LYS A 503 18.59 -9.74 8.06
C LYS A 503 18.80 -9.13 6.68
N ASN A 504 19.66 -8.13 6.59
CA ASN A 504 19.80 -7.27 5.42
C ASN A 504 21.27 -7.04 5.07
N LYS A 505 21.53 -6.80 3.79
CA LYS A 505 22.77 -6.19 3.30
C LYS A 505 22.44 -4.86 2.63
N TRP A 506 23.40 -3.93 2.52
CA TRP A 506 23.12 -2.62 1.95
C TRP A 506 24.33 -1.91 1.36
N ILE A 507 24.03 -0.96 0.46
CA ILE A 507 24.94 0.07 -0.04
C ILE A 507 24.34 1.42 0.36
N ASP A 508 25.11 2.21 1.11
CA ASP A 508 24.70 3.51 1.65
C ASP A 508 25.50 4.65 1.02
N ILE A 509 24.80 5.72 0.66
CA ILE A 509 25.35 7.06 0.54
C ILE A 509 25.07 7.79 1.85
N VAL A 510 26.08 7.98 2.67
CA VAL A 510 25.98 8.64 3.98
C VAL A 510 26.21 10.12 3.81
N PHE A 511 25.14 10.91 3.92
CA PHE A 511 25.20 12.38 3.86
C PHE A 511 25.75 12.96 5.17
N TYR A 512 25.33 12.39 6.29
CA TYR A 512 25.79 12.76 7.63
C TYR A 512 25.76 11.56 8.57
N SER A 513 26.79 11.41 9.40
CA SER A 513 26.80 10.46 10.53
C SER A 513 27.72 10.98 11.62
N GLY A 514 27.23 11.13 12.86
CA GLY A 514 28.01 11.63 13.99
C GLY A 514 27.16 12.12 15.17
N GLU A 515 27.69 13.10 15.91
CA GLU A 515 26.96 13.78 16.99
C GLU A 515 25.66 14.41 16.47
N GLU A 516 24.62 14.48 17.28
CA GLU A 516 23.35 15.06 16.82
C GLU A 516 23.53 16.55 16.46
N ARG A 517 23.10 16.94 15.26
CA ARG A 517 23.13 18.35 14.82
C ARG A 517 21.89 18.74 14.04
N ALA A 518 21.62 20.05 14.01
CA ALA A 518 20.63 20.62 13.12
C ALA A 518 21.17 20.66 11.68
N ILE A 519 20.36 20.20 10.72
CA ILE A 519 20.61 20.30 9.28
C ILE A 519 19.44 21.08 8.68
N SER A 520 19.71 22.28 8.18
CA SER A 520 18.70 23.11 7.52
C SER A 520 18.80 22.96 6.02
N PHE A 521 17.80 22.34 5.38
CA PHE A 521 17.78 22.08 3.95
C PHE A 521 17.68 23.36 3.11
N LYS A 522 17.07 24.42 3.65
CA LYS A 522 17.01 25.74 2.96
C LYS A 522 18.38 26.44 2.90
N ASP A 523 19.30 26.08 3.81
CA ASP A 523 20.65 26.65 3.85
C ASP A 523 21.62 25.84 2.96
N LEU A 524 21.14 24.73 2.36
CA LEU A 524 21.91 23.94 1.41
C LEU A 524 21.71 24.50 -0.01
N GLU A 525 22.80 24.82 -0.71
CA GLU A 525 22.78 25.16 -2.12
C GLU A 525 22.60 23.92 -3.00
N LYS A 526 23.13 22.76 -2.57
CA LYS A 526 23.00 21.48 -3.26
C LYS A 526 22.83 20.31 -2.30
N ALA A 527 21.80 19.51 -2.53
CA ALA A 527 21.55 18.25 -1.84
C ALA A 527 20.85 17.26 -2.78
N PHE A 528 21.62 16.43 -3.47
CA PHE A 528 21.09 15.45 -4.42
C PHE A 528 22.02 14.27 -4.68
N VAL A 529 21.45 13.19 -5.23
CA VAL A 529 22.16 12.00 -5.73
C VAL A 529 21.66 11.68 -7.13
N LEU A 530 22.54 11.70 -8.14
CA LEU A 530 22.30 11.18 -9.48
C LEU A 530 22.90 9.78 -9.61
N PHE A 531 22.07 8.80 -9.95
CA PHE A 531 22.46 7.40 -10.07
C PHE A 531 21.85 6.73 -11.30
N ALA A 532 22.47 5.65 -11.78
CA ALA A 532 21.83 4.72 -12.70
C ALA A 532 22.01 3.28 -12.26
N ILE A 533 21.05 2.44 -12.66
CA ILE A 533 21.03 1.00 -12.45
C ILE A 533 20.80 0.29 -13.78
N TYR A 534 21.56 -0.78 -13.99
CA TYR A 534 21.37 -1.74 -15.06
C TYR A 534 21.31 -3.14 -14.47
N ILE A 535 20.26 -3.90 -14.79
CA ILE A 535 20.10 -5.28 -14.30
C ILE A 535 20.30 -6.25 -15.47
N SER A 536 21.12 -7.29 -15.27
CA SER A 536 21.41 -8.29 -16.29
C SER A 536 21.40 -9.71 -15.73
N GLU A 537 21.02 -10.66 -16.57
CA GLU A 537 21.23 -12.10 -16.34
C GLU A 537 22.54 -12.58 -16.97
N GLU A 538 23.12 -11.78 -17.86
CA GLU A 538 24.31 -12.13 -18.64
C GLU A 538 25.60 -11.69 -17.96
N ALA A 539 26.68 -12.38 -18.30
CA ALA A 539 28.01 -12.11 -17.78
C ALA A 539 28.77 -11.01 -18.55
N ASP A 540 28.03 -10.13 -19.23
CA ASP A 540 28.56 -9.01 -20.01
C ASP A 540 29.41 -8.04 -19.19
N ASP A 541 30.18 -7.21 -19.90
CA ASP A 541 30.84 -6.04 -19.32
C ASP A 541 29.78 -5.00 -18.90
N LEU A 542 29.27 -5.17 -17.69
CA LEU A 542 28.27 -4.27 -17.09
C LEU A 542 28.84 -2.88 -16.84
N SER A 543 30.16 -2.74 -16.64
CA SER A 543 30.79 -1.44 -16.42
C SER A 543 30.73 -0.57 -17.68
N ALA A 544 30.89 -1.17 -18.86
CA ALA A 544 30.75 -0.47 -20.14
C ALA A 544 29.36 0.13 -20.36
N LYS A 545 28.30 -0.38 -19.70
CA LYS A 545 26.94 0.17 -19.81
C LYS A 545 26.82 1.58 -19.21
N PHE A 546 27.78 2.02 -18.41
CA PHE A 546 27.77 3.33 -17.75
C PHE A 546 28.74 4.34 -18.35
N SER A 547 29.35 4.07 -19.52
CA SER A 547 30.35 4.96 -20.12
C SER A 547 29.76 6.17 -20.84
N ASP A 548 28.56 6.02 -21.42
CA ASP A 548 27.95 7.03 -22.30
C ASP A 548 26.82 7.78 -21.58
N ILE A 549 27.21 8.80 -20.81
CA ILE A 549 26.29 9.67 -20.10
C ILE A 549 26.72 11.13 -20.22
N GLU A 550 25.79 11.98 -20.62
CA GLU A 550 25.94 13.43 -20.59
C GLU A 550 25.36 13.97 -19.29
N ILE A 551 26.12 14.79 -18.57
CA ILE A 551 25.66 15.43 -17.33
C ILE A 551 25.92 16.93 -17.45
N ASP A 552 24.87 17.72 -17.36
CA ASP A 552 24.91 19.18 -17.38
C ASP A 552 24.23 19.69 -16.11
N GLU A 553 24.95 20.51 -15.35
CA GLU A 553 24.44 21.14 -14.14
C GLU A 553 24.39 22.65 -14.38
N LYS A 554 23.18 23.19 -14.47
CA LYS A 554 22.91 24.60 -14.74
C LYS A 554 22.00 25.15 -13.66
N GLU A 555 22.41 26.27 -13.08
CA GLU A 555 21.67 26.93 -11.99
C GLU A 555 21.38 25.95 -10.84
N GLU A 556 20.10 25.75 -10.49
CA GLU A 556 19.61 24.88 -9.42
C GLU A 556 19.08 23.53 -9.97
N MET A 557 19.46 23.14 -11.20
CA MET A 557 18.99 21.92 -11.88
C MET A 557 20.14 21.04 -12.36
N ILE A 558 19.90 19.72 -12.41
CA ILE A 558 20.75 18.75 -13.07
C ILE A 558 19.98 18.09 -14.21
N LEU A 559 20.62 18.01 -15.37
CA LEU A 559 20.18 17.30 -16.54
C LEU A 559 21.16 16.16 -16.80
N ALA A 560 20.64 14.94 -16.88
CA ALA A 560 21.43 13.77 -17.24
C ALA A 560 20.78 13.01 -18.40
N ARG A 561 21.59 12.63 -19.40
CA ARG A 561 21.18 11.79 -20.52
C ARG A 561 22.05 10.55 -20.56
N TRP A 562 21.44 9.39 -20.35
CA TRP A 562 22.12 8.11 -20.41
C TRP A 562 21.80 7.42 -21.75
N HIS A 563 22.83 7.26 -22.58
CA HIS A 563 22.72 6.68 -23.91
C HIS A 563 23.04 5.19 -23.82
N LEU A 564 22.06 4.35 -24.16
CA LEU A 564 22.23 2.91 -24.05
C LEU A 564 21.41 2.14 -25.07
N GLU A 565 22.09 1.30 -25.87
CA GLU A 565 21.46 0.34 -26.79
C GLU A 565 20.43 1.00 -27.72
N GLY A 566 20.76 2.18 -28.27
CA GLY A 566 19.90 2.95 -29.17
C GLY A 566 18.77 3.73 -28.48
N ASN A 567 18.70 3.71 -27.15
CA ASN A 567 17.77 4.50 -26.37
C ASN A 567 18.50 5.60 -25.58
N ILE A 568 17.77 6.65 -25.24
CA ILE A 568 18.23 7.76 -24.40
C ILE A 568 17.25 7.89 -23.25
N LEU A 569 17.74 7.66 -22.03
CA LEU A 569 17.01 7.93 -20.80
C LEU A 569 17.45 9.31 -20.31
N GLU A 570 16.52 10.23 -20.17
CA GLU A 570 16.80 11.61 -19.75
C GLU A 570 16.05 11.94 -18.46
N ILE A 571 16.74 12.60 -17.53
CA ILE A 571 16.16 13.15 -16.32
C ILE A 571 16.64 14.58 -16.09
N GLU A 572 15.71 15.46 -15.77
CA GLU A 572 15.95 16.84 -15.34
C GLU A 572 15.30 17.02 -13.96
N ALA A 573 16.07 17.45 -12.95
CA ALA A 573 15.57 17.62 -11.59
C ALA A 573 16.34 18.68 -10.80
N ASN A 574 15.73 19.26 -9.77
CA ASN A 574 16.36 20.26 -8.91
C ASN A 574 17.52 19.64 -8.11
N THR A 575 18.63 20.36 -8.02
CA THR A 575 19.79 20.03 -7.16
C THR A 575 19.70 20.67 -5.79
N LYS A 576 18.97 21.79 -5.68
CA LYS A 576 18.71 22.49 -4.42
C LYS A 576 17.43 21.97 -3.75
N PRO A 577 17.42 21.77 -2.42
CA PRO A 577 16.18 21.51 -1.69
C PRO A 577 15.14 22.61 -1.89
N ASP A 578 13.90 22.22 -2.08
CA ASP A 578 12.79 23.17 -2.26
C ASP A 578 11.48 22.57 -1.75
N SER A 579 10.38 23.31 -1.86
CA SER A 579 9.05 22.79 -1.60
C SER A 579 8.77 21.55 -2.46
N ILE A 580 8.14 20.54 -1.87
CA ILE A 580 7.75 19.30 -2.56
C ILE A 580 6.95 19.59 -3.84
N SER A 581 6.11 20.63 -3.84
CA SER A 581 5.33 21.02 -5.01
C SER A 581 6.21 21.50 -6.17
N LYS A 582 7.32 22.20 -5.88
CA LYS A 582 8.26 22.66 -6.91
C LYS A 582 9.07 21.48 -7.45
N LEU A 583 9.65 20.66 -6.56
CA LEU A 583 10.43 19.47 -6.92
C LEU A 583 9.65 18.49 -7.83
N LEU A 584 8.37 18.27 -7.51
CA LEU A 584 7.50 17.39 -8.29
C LEU A 584 7.06 18.01 -9.62
N LYS A 585 6.96 19.33 -9.72
CA LYS A 585 6.45 20.02 -10.92
C LYS A 585 7.55 20.29 -11.95
N GLU A 586 8.73 20.67 -11.51
CA GLU A 586 9.84 21.08 -12.38
C GLU A 586 10.63 19.88 -12.93
N SER A 587 10.57 18.73 -12.27
CA SER A 587 11.22 17.51 -12.74
C SER A 587 10.60 16.95 -14.01
N LYS A 588 11.46 16.56 -14.95
CA LYS A 588 11.09 15.92 -16.21
C LYS A 588 11.85 14.61 -16.38
N VAL A 589 11.15 13.62 -16.90
CA VAL A 589 11.69 12.29 -17.21
C VAL A 589 11.27 11.91 -18.62
N LEU A 590 12.23 11.56 -19.47
CA LEU A 590 11.98 11.31 -20.89
C LEU A 590 12.69 10.05 -21.37
N ILE A 591 12.05 9.37 -22.34
CA ILE A 591 12.67 8.29 -23.11
C ILE A 591 12.69 8.73 -24.57
N ASN A 592 13.88 8.78 -25.18
CA ASN A 592 14.08 9.19 -26.57
C ASN A 592 13.46 10.58 -26.88
N GLY A 593 13.54 11.51 -25.93
CA GLY A 593 12.97 12.86 -26.04
C GLY A 593 11.44 12.93 -25.86
N ILE A 594 10.78 11.83 -25.50
CA ILE A 594 9.34 11.77 -25.23
C ILE A 594 9.11 11.74 -23.71
N PRO A 595 8.36 12.70 -23.13
CA PRO A 595 8.01 12.67 -21.71
C PRO A 595 7.31 11.37 -21.32
N LEU A 596 7.70 10.80 -20.18
CA LEU A 596 7.25 9.48 -19.74
C LEU A 596 5.72 9.42 -19.56
N GLU A 597 5.11 10.53 -19.17
CA GLU A 597 3.66 10.70 -18.99
C GLU A 597 2.85 10.73 -20.30
N LYS A 598 3.51 10.87 -21.45
CA LYS A 598 2.82 10.76 -22.75
C LYS A 598 2.69 9.29 -23.14
N GLU A 599 1.49 8.92 -23.58
CA GLU A 599 1.28 7.66 -24.29
C GLU A 599 2.13 7.67 -25.56
N GLY A 600 2.91 6.60 -25.74
CA GLY A 600 3.70 6.37 -26.95
C GLY A 600 2.93 5.48 -27.91
#